data_AF-A0A2S2Q9K9-F1
#
_entry.id   AF-A0A2S2Q9K9-F1
#
_cell.length_a   1.000
_cell.length_b   1.000
_cell.length_c   1.000
_cell.angle_alpha   90.00
_cell.angle_beta   90.00
_cell.angle_gamma   90.00
#
_symmetry.space_group_name_H-M   'P 1'
#
loop_
_entity.id
_entity.type
_entity.pdbx_description
1 polymer ?
#
loop_
_entity_poly.entity_id
_entity_poly.type
_entity_poly.pdbx_seq_one_letter_code
_entity_poly.pdbx_strand_id
1 'polypeptide(L)'
;MSNRDTLGSSPLELATPVNKIEEKYSDEELIKAFIEGIPEKEKIIPEKEKSEKELIRIGTRSQLDIEHKELKFERKPKEKMSNTSVIIRLEEAVKLIPKCTGEDDVYQFIQACELALESVEDKNIPIVIKYITTRLSGKALEAIKYKDTSRWPYIKKYLTDAFEVQHSISSLQLELNSAKMRFNEDINT
;
A
#
# COMPACT_ATOMS: atom_id res chain seq x y z
N MET A 1 4.31 33.84 42.67
CA MET A 1 3.95 32.61 43.41
C MET A 1 2.67 32.09 42.76
N SER A 2 2.76 31.04 41.93
CA SER A 2 2.34 29.65 42.27
C SER A 2 0.82 29.50 42.40
N ASN A 3 0.08 28.58 41.77
CA ASN A 3 0.31 27.30 41.09
C ASN A 3 -0.90 27.06 40.13
N ARG A 4 -0.72 26.57 38.90
CA ARG A 4 -0.76 25.16 38.41
C ARG A 4 -2.00 24.34 38.79
N ASP A 5 -2.68 23.87 37.73
CA ASP A 5 -3.16 22.50 37.42
C ASP A 5 -3.99 21.76 38.51
N THR A 6 -5.07 21.04 38.21
CA THR A 6 -5.10 19.85 37.36
C THR A 6 -6.52 19.42 36.98
N LEU A 7 -6.59 18.77 35.81
CA LEU A 7 -7.77 18.13 35.23
C LEU A 7 -8.29 16.96 36.09
N GLY A 8 -9.61 16.79 36.04
CA GLY A 8 -10.32 15.61 36.52
C GLY A 8 -9.86 14.34 35.81
N SER A 9 -9.43 13.37 36.61
CA SER A 9 -8.99 12.05 36.20
C SER A 9 -10.19 11.18 35.81
N SER A 10 -10.16 10.59 34.61
CA SER A 10 -11.08 9.50 34.23
C SER A 10 -10.58 8.17 34.81
N PRO A 11 -11.47 7.26 35.26
CA PRO A 11 -11.09 6.11 36.09
C PRO A 11 -10.75 4.84 35.28
N LEU A 12 -10.23 4.97 34.07
CA LEU A 12 -9.81 3.82 33.28
C LEU A 12 -8.30 3.68 33.39
N GLU A 13 -7.86 2.65 34.12
CA GLU A 13 -6.45 2.28 34.12
C GLU A 13 -6.00 1.93 32.70
N LEU A 14 -4.95 2.60 32.23
CA LEU A 14 -4.32 2.30 30.95
C LEU A 14 -3.91 0.82 30.96
N ALA A 15 -4.40 0.07 29.97
CA ALA A 15 -3.92 -1.29 29.74
C ALA A 15 -2.40 -1.27 29.57
N THR A 16 -1.71 -2.14 30.31
CA THR A 16 -0.27 -2.35 30.15
C THR A 16 -0.01 -2.86 28.72
N PRO A 17 1.02 -2.34 28.03
CA PRO A 17 1.37 -2.83 26.71
C PRO A 17 1.74 -4.32 26.78
N VAL A 18 1.31 -5.08 25.76
CA VAL A 18 1.41 -6.56 25.67
C VAL A 18 2.82 -7.09 25.94
N ASN A 19 3.85 -6.29 25.67
CA ASN A 19 5.25 -6.67 25.83
C ASN A 19 5.75 -6.73 27.30
N LYS A 20 4.86 -6.70 28.31
CA LYS A 20 5.21 -6.79 29.74
C LYS A 20 4.57 -7.96 30.50
N ILE A 21 3.84 -8.85 29.83
CA ILE A 21 3.17 -9.99 30.50
C ILE A 21 4.07 -11.25 30.55
N GLU A 22 5.15 -11.31 29.77
CA GLU A 22 5.96 -12.51 29.59
C GLU A 22 6.80 -12.93 30.81
N GLU A 23 6.82 -12.18 31.91
CA GLU A 23 7.72 -12.49 33.04
C GLU A 23 7.06 -13.14 34.27
N LYS A 24 5.81 -13.62 34.20
CA LYS A 24 5.12 -14.14 35.42
C LYS A 24 4.89 -15.63 35.54
N TYR A 25 5.06 -16.44 34.49
CA TYR A 25 4.88 -17.89 34.61
C TYR A 25 5.90 -18.63 33.74
N SER A 26 6.56 -19.64 34.32
CA SER A 26 7.51 -20.50 33.60
C SER A 26 6.76 -21.50 32.73
N ASP A 27 7.30 -21.78 31.55
CA ASP A 27 6.72 -22.70 30.55
C ASP A 27 6.37 -24.07 31.12
N GLU A 28 7.10 -24.52 32.14
CA GLU A 28 6.88 -25.80 32.82
C GLU A 28 5.57 -25.86 33.61
N GLU A 29 5.12 -24.74 34.19
CA GLU A 29 3.85 -24.69 34.93
C GLU A 29 2.64 -24.79 33.99
N LEU A 30 2.76 -24.22 32.78
CA LEU A 30 1.73 -24.29 31.75
C LEU A 30 1.58 -25.72 31.20
N ILE A 31 2.69 -26.42 31.02
CA ILE A 31 2.69 -27.82 30.55
C ILE A 31 2.04 -28.74 31.59
N LYS A 32 2.30 -28.51 32.88
CA LYS A 32 1.78 -29.34 33.96
C LYS A 32 0.26 -29.19 34.12
N ALA A 33 -0.26 -27.97 34.03
CA ALA A 33 -1.70 -27.71 34.06
C ALA A 33 -2.44 -28.33 32.87
N PHE A 34 -1.78 -28.47 31.73
CA PHE A 34 -2.35 -29.10 30.54
C PHE A 34 -2.49 -30.62 30.69
N ILE A 35 -1.49 -31.28 31.31
CA ILE A 35 -1.51 -32.73 31.52
C ILE A 35 -2.52 -33.13 32.61
N GLU A 36 -2.66 -32.33 33.67
CA GLU A 36 -3.65 -32.58 34.74
C GLU A 36 -5.11 -32.49 34.27
N GLY A 37 -5.38 -31.82 33.15
CA GLY A 37 -6.74 -31.55 32.67
C GLY A 37 -7.41 -32.66 31.86
N ILE A 38 -6.73 -33.76 31.53
CA ILE A 38 -7.26 -34.77 30.59
C ILE A 38 -7.59 -36.06 31.36
N PRO A 39 -8.87 -36.33 31.69
CA PRO A 39 -9.26 -37.56 32.36
C PRO A 39 -9.18 -38.76 31.42
N GLU A 40 -8.34 -39.74 31.76
CA GLU A 40 -8.32 -41.08 31.18
C GLU A 40 -9.65 -41.79 31.45
N LYS A 41 -10.36 -42.19 30.38
CA LYS A 41 -11.39 -43.22 30.46
C LYS A 41 -11.31 -44.15 29.26
N GLU A 42 -10.58 -45.24 29.48
CA GLU A 42 -10.72 -46.50 28.77
C GLU A 42 -12.17 -47.01 28.85
N LYS A 43 -12.73 -47.45 27.72
CA LYS A 43 -13.84 -48.41 27.67
C LYS A 43 -13.65 -49.38 26.48
N ILE A 44 -13.07 -50.54 26.78
CA ILE A 44 -13.45 -51.94 26.46
C ILE A 44 -14.74 -52.05 25.58
N ILE A 45 -14.93 -52.86 24.53
CA ILE A 45 -14.73 -54.32 24.28
C ILE A 45 -14.96 -54.62 22.73
N PRO A 46 -15.05 -55.88 22.23
CA PRO A 46 -14.05 -56.74 21.59
C PRO A 46 -14.19 -56.86 20.05
N GLU A 47 -13.23 -57.60 19.47
CA GLU A 47 -13.08 -58.01 18.08
C GLU A 47 -14.36 -58.51 17.38
N LYS A 48 -14.53 -58.09 16.12
CA LYS A 48 -15.26 -58.86 15.12
C LYS A 48 -14.40 -58.98 13.87
N GLU A 49 -14.12 -60.22 13.51
CA GLU A 49 -13.27 -60.64 12.40
C GLU A 49 -13.69 -60.04 11.06
N LYS A 50 -12.66 -59.82 10.24
CA LYS A 50 -12.63 -59.16 8.94
C LYS A 50 -13.56 -59.81 7.90
N SER A 51 -14.22 -58.98 7.09
CA SER A 51 -14.43 -59.32 5.67
C SER A 51 -14.35 -58.05 4.80
N GLU A 52 -13.16 -57.89 4.23
CA GLU A 52 -12.91 -57.62 2.80
C GLU A 52 -13.89 -56.70 2.05
N LYS A 53 -13.64 -55.39 2.16
CA LYS A 53 -13.53 -54.46 1.02
C LYS A 53 -12.47 -53.46 1.42
N GLU A 54 -11.38 -53.32 0.65
CA GLU A 54 -10.46 -52.18 0.81
C GLU A 54 -11.20 -50.90 0.48
N LEU A 55 -11.96 -50.41 1.46
CA LEU A 55 -12.34 -49.02 1.53
C LEU A 55 -11.04 -48.28 1.81
N ILE A 56 -10.54 -47.57 0.80
CA ILE A 56 -9.50 -46.56 0.97
C ILE A 56 -10.03 -45.58 2.03
N ARG A 57 -9.64 -45.79 3.30
CA ARG A 57 -10.03 -44.91 4.39
C ARG A 57 -9.24 -43.63 4.23
N ILE A 58 -9.92 -42.55 3.87
CA ILE A 58 -9.33 -41.22 3.88
C ILE A 58 -9.28 -40.77 5.34
N GLY A 59 -8.20 -41.14 6.04
CA GLY A 59 -7.92 -40.66 7.39
C GLY A 59 -7.48 -39.19 7.38
N THR A 60 -7.74 -38.48 8.48
CA THR A 60 -7.08 -37.19 8.75
C THR A 60 -5.61 -37.42 9.08
N ARG A 61 -4.73 -36.43 8.84
CA ARG A 61 -3.25 -36.49 8.99
C ARG A 61 -2.72 -36.89 10.39
N SER A 62 -3.61 -37.18 11.34
CA SER A 62 -3.35 -37.45 12.74
C SER A 62 -3.37 -38.95 13.11
N GLN A 63 -3.49 -39.85 12.13
CA GLN A 63 -3.42 -41.30 12.36
C GLN A 63 -2.05 -41.82 11.92
N LEU A 64 -1.34 -42.48 12.85
CA LEU A 64 0.08 -42.81 12.73
C LEU A 64 0.41 -43.97 11.76
N ASP A 65 -0.59 -44.70 11.27
CA ASP A 65 -0.40 -45.96 10.53
C ASP A 65 -0.90 -45.91 9.07
N ILE A 66 -0.95 -44.71 8.47
CA ILE A 66 -1.38 -44.52 7.08
C ILE A 66 -0.23 -43.94 6.26
N GLU A 67 0.25 -44.69 5.27
CA GLU A 67 1.19 -44.17 4.27
C GLU A 67 0.48 -43.16 3.35
N HIS A 68 0.71 -41.88 3.61
CA HIS A 68 0.19 -40.80 2.77
C HIS A 68 0.99 -40.73 1.46
N LYS A 69 0.37 -41.13 0.34
CA LYS A 69 0.95 -40.91 -0.98
C LYS A 69 0.83 -39.44 -1.36
N GLU A 70 1.96 -38.73 -1.43
CA GLU A 70 2.01 -37.35 -1.88
C GLU A 70 1.59 -37.26 -3.36
N LEU A 71 0.51 -36.53 -3.63
CA LEU A 71 0.11 -36.16 -4.98
C LEU A 71 1.04 -35.05 -5.48
N LYS A 72 1.98 -35.42 -6.36
CA LYS A 72 2.81 -34.45 -7.08
C LYS A 72 1.99 -33.80 -8.19
N PHE A 73 1.57 -32.56 -7.96
CA PHE A 73 0.98 -31.74 -9.00
C PHE A 73 2.10 -30.98 -9.73
N GLU A 74 2.28 -31.22 -11.02
CA GLU A 74 3.17 -30.39 -11.82
C GLU A 74 2.58 -28.98 -11.93
N ARG A 75 3.21 -28.03 -11.25
CA ARG A 75 2.83 -26.62 -11.36
C ARG A 75 3.29 -26.12 -12.72
N LYS A 76 2.35 -25.89 -13.64
CA LYS A 76 2.65 -25.11 -14.84
C LYS A 76 3.20 -23.74 -14.42
N PRO A 77 4.30 -23.25 -15.01
CA PRO A 77 4.81 -21.93 -14.70
C PRO A 77 3.71 -20.90 -15.01
N LYS A 78 3.40 -20.04 -14.05
CA LYS A 78 2.50 -18.91 -14.29
C LYS A 78 3.15 -18.04 -15.35
N GLU A 79 2.51 -17.90 -16.51
CA GLU A 79 2.84 -16.83 -17.45
C GLU A 79 2.65 -15.52 -16.70
N LYS A 80 3.76 -14.81 -16.46
CA LYS A 80 3.69 -13.44 -15.96
C LYS A 80 3.04 -12.64 -17.08
N MET A 81 1.95 -11.92 -16.79
CA MET A 81 1.45 -10.90 -17.72
C MET A 81 2.65 -10.02 -18.09
N SER A 82 3.03 -10.02 -19.37
CA SER A 82 3.91 -8.97 -19.86
C SER A 82 3.08 -7.69 -19.77
N ASN A 83 3.49 -6.79 -18.87
CA ASN A 83 3.08 -5.40 -18.99
C ASN A 83 3.54 -4.97 -20.37
N THR A 84 2.63 -4.94 -21.33
CA THR A 84 2.89 -4.52 -22.69
C THR A 84 3.03 -3.00 -22.62
N SER A 85 4.23 -2.54 -22.27
CA SER A 85 4.59 -1.14 -22.39
C SER A 85 4.49 -0.78 -23.87
N VAL A 86 3.45 -0.03 -24.20
CA VAL A 86 3.28 0.51 -25.55
C VAL A 86 4.33 1.59 -25.73
N ILE A 87 5.38 1.27 -26.47
CA ILE A 87 6.43 2.23 -26.80
C ILE A 87 5.94 3.07 -27.97
N ILE A 88 5.70 4.36 -27.73
CA ILE A 88 5.32 5.34 -28.76
C ILE A 88 6.58 5.97 -29.38
N ARG A 89 6.42 6.54 -30.58
CA ARG A 89 7.53 7.24 -31.23
C ARG A 89 7.83 8.57 -30.53
N LEU A 90 9.08 9.02 -30.60
CA LEU A 90 9.50 10.30 -30.02
C LEU A 90 8.61 11.48 -30.48
N GLU A 91 8.27 11.52 -31.76
CA GLU A 91 7.43 12.57 -32.35
C GLU A 91 6.02 12.61 -31.76
N GLU A 92 5.47 11.46 -31.39
CA GLU A 92 4.15 11.34 -30.78
C GLU A 92 4.20 11.78 -29.32
N ALA A 93 5.23 11.36 -28.58
CA ALA A 93 5.44 11.77 -27.20
C ALA A 93 5.62 13.29 -27.05
N VAL A 94 6.36 13.91 -27.98
CA VAL A 94 6.58 15.35 -28.04
C VAL A 94 5.27 16.12 -28.28
N LYS A 95 4.33 15.54 -29.04
CA LYS A 95 3.00 16.14 -29.28
C LYS A 95 2.08 16.05 -28.05
N LEU A 96 2.27 15.05 -27.18
CA LEU A 96 1.50 14.89 -25.95
C LEU A 96 1.82 15.98 -24.92
N ILE A 97 3.01 16.60 -24.97
CA ILE A 97 3.44 17.59 -23.98
C ILE A 97 2.80 18.96 -24.28
N PRO A 98 1.87 19.44 -23.41
CA PRO A 98 1.24 20.74 -23.57
C PRO A 98 2.22 21.87 -23.25
N LYS A 99 1.80 23.12 -23.49
CA LYS A 99 2.54 24.29 -23.00
C LYS A 99 2.15 24.55 -21.54
N CYS A 100 3.08 25.01 -20.73
CA CYS A 100 2.83 25.36 -19.34
C CYS A 100 3.29 26.80 -19.07
N THR A 101 2.36 27.64 -18.63
CA THR A 101 2.58 29.07 -18.38
C THR A 101 2.75 29.40 -16.90
N GLY A 102 2.08 28.64 -16.03
CA GLY A 102 2.00 28.91 -14.61
C GLY A 102 1.04 27.96 -13.88
N GLU A 103 0.55 28.42 -12.73
CA GLU A 103 -0.14 27.64 -11.69
C GLU A 103 -1.29 26.75 -12.21
N ASP A 104 -2.18 27.31 -13.04
CA ASP A 104 -3.40 26.61 -13.50
C ASP A 104 -3.09 25.35 -14.34
N ASP A 105 -2.00 25.37 -15.10
CA ASP A 105 -1.68 24.33 -16.09
C ASP A 105 -0.62 23.33 -15.59
N VAL A 106 0.05 23.62 -14.46
CA VAL A 106 1.23 22.87 -14.00
C VAL A 106 0.92 21.40 -13.72
N TYR A 107 -0.20 21.10 -13.07
CA TYR A 107 -0.55 19.72 -12.71
C TYR A 107 -0.86 18.87 -13.94
N GLN A 108 -1.65 19.40 -14.88
CA GLN A 108 -1.95 18.72 -16.14
C GLN A 108 -0.67 18.52 -16.98
N PHE A 109 0.20 19.53 -17.00
CA PHE A 109 1.49 19.45 -17.67
C PHE A 109 2.40 18.37 -17.08
N ILE A 110 2.53 18.30 -15.75
CA ILE A 110 3.32 17.27 -15.08
C ILE A 110 2.81 15.88 -15.44
N GLN A 111 1.49 15.66 -15.38
CA GLN A 111 0.90 14.37 -15.70
C GLN A 111 1.14 13.97 -17.16
N ALA A 112 0.98 14.90 -18.11
CA ALA A 112 1.24 14.65 -19.52
C ALA A 112 2.73 14.33 -19.79
N CYS A 113 3.64 15.00 -19.09
CA CYS A 113 5.08 14.73 -19.19
C CYS A 113 5.45 13.36 -18.62
N GLU A 114 4.85 12.94 -17.50
CA GLU A 114 5.07 11.60 -16.94
C GLU A 114 4.61 10.51 -17.90
N LEU A 115 3.41 10.66 -18.46
CA LEU A 115 2.90 9.75 -19.47
C LEU A 115 3.82 9.68 -20.70
N ALA A 116 4.29 10.84 -21.18
CA ALA A 116 5.19 10.91 -22.32
C ALA A 116 6.56 10.25 -22.04
N LEU A 117 7.06 10.34 -20.81
CA LEU A 117 8.33 9.72 -20.41
C LEU A 117 8.20 8.20 -20.23
N GLU A 118 7.09 7.73 -19.67
CA GLU A 118 6.82 6.29 -19.48
C GLU A 118 6.57 5.57 -20.81
N SER A 119 6.05 6.29 -21.81
CA SER A 119 5.70 5.71 -23.10
C SER A 119 6.88 5.67 -24.10
N VAL A 120 8.02 6.28 -23.79
CA VAL A 120 9.16 6.45 -24.71
C VAL A 120 10.32 5.52 -24.35
N GLU A 121 11.07 5.06 -25.35
CA GLU A 121 12.30 4.29 -25.11
C GLU A 121 13.35 5.11 -24.33
N ASP A 122 14.04 4.46 -23.38
CA ASP A 122 14.98 5.11 -22.45
C ASP A 122 16.04 5.99 -23.12
N LYS A 123 16.47 5.63 -24.34
CA LYS A 123 17.45 6.39 -25.13
C LYS A 123 16.98 7.80 -25.48
N ASN A 124 15.67 8.00 -25.60
CA ASN A 124 15.06 9.24 -26.05
C ASN A 124 14.63 10.15 -24.90
N ILE A 125 14.65 9.67 -23.65
CA ILE A 125 14.32 10.45 -22.44
C ILE A 125 15.05 11.81 -22.39
N PRO A 126 16.37 11.91 -22.67
CA PRO A 126 17.07 13.19 -22.62
C PRO A 126 16.54 14.22 -23.63
N ILE A 127 16.04 13.75 -24.79
CA ILE A 127 15.46 14.61 -25.82
C ILE A 127 14.09 15.11 -25.36
N VAL A 128 13.28 14.23 -24.77
CA VAL A 128 11.98 14.57 -24.19
C VAL A 128 12.16 15.62 -23.08
N ILE A 129 13.15 15.46 -22.19
CA ILE A 129 13.48 16.43 -21.14
C ILE A 129 13.82 17.81 -21.72
N LYS A 130 14.65 17.87 -22.77
CA LYS A 130 14.93 19.13 -23.47
C LYS A 130 13.67 19.73 -24.08
N TYR A 131 12.75 18.91 -24.59
CA TYR A 131 11.50 19.41 -25.13
C TYR A 131 10.60 19.99 -24.04
N ILE A 132 10.49 19.31 -22.90
CA ILE A 132 9.77 19.78 -21.71
C ILE A 132 10.26 21.18 -21.31
N THR A 133 11.57 21.41 -21.24
CA THR A 133 12.10 22.74 -20.87
C THR A 133 11.75 23.83 -21.88
N THR A 134 11.66 23.50 -23.17
CA THR A 134 11.21 24.45 -24.21
C THR A 134 9.71 24.74 -24.18
N ARG A 135 8.91 23.86 -23.55
CA ARG A 135 7.45 24.01 -23.42
C ARG A 135 7.04 24.83 -22.20
N LEU A 136 7.97 25.11 -21.29
CA LEU A 136 7.77 25.99 -20.15
C LEU A 136 7.87 27.45 -20.59
N SER A 137 7.00 28.29 -20.05
CA SER A 137 6.93 29.72 -20.36
C SER A 137 6.48 30.51 -19.12
N GLY A 138 6.64 31.83 -19.16
CA GLY A 138 6.17 32.71 -18.08
C GLY A 138 6.76 32.36 -16.71
N LYS A 139 5.89 32.28 -15.70
CA LYS A 139 6.26 31.98 -14.30
C LYS A 139 6.91 30.60 -14.18
N ALA A 140 6.45 29.63 -14.96
CA ALA A 140 6.98 28.26 -14.89
C ALA A 140 8.43 28.18 -15.38
N LEU A 141 8.78 28.95 -16.43
CA LEU A 141 10.17 29.08 -16.89
C LEU A 141 11.03 29.82 -15.85
N GLU A 142 10.50 30.87 -15.24
CA GLU A 142 11.21 31.63 -14.20
C GLU A 142 11.55 30.75 -12.98
N ALA A 143 10.65 29.86 -12.58
CA ALA A 143 10.86 28.92 -11.48
C ALA A 143 12.03 27.93 -11.70
N ILE A 144 12.38 27.63 -12.96
CA ILE A 144 13.41 26.66 -13.32
C ILE A 144 14.67 27.28 -13.96
N LYS A 145 14.66 28.57 -14.31
CA LYS A 145 15.68 29.24 -15.13
C LYS A 145 17.12 29.07 -14.63
N TYR A 146 17.31 29.05 -13.32
CA TYR A 146 18.62 28.95 -12.66
C TYR A 146 18.84 27.63 -11.92
N LYS A 147 18.04 26.60 -12.25
CA LYS A 147 18.08 25.30 -11.58
C LYS A 147 18.52 24.20 -12.53
N ASP A 148 18.94 23.07 -11.95
CA ASP A 148 19.40 21.92 -12.72
C ASP A 148 18.23 21.18 -13.41
N THR A 149 18.18 21.28 -14.73
CA THR A 149 17.14 20.64 -15.57
C THR A 149 17.60 19.33 -16.21
N SER A 150 18.71 18.74 -15.72
CA SER A 150 19.33 17.54 -16.28
C SER A 150 18.46 16.28 -16.17
N ARG A 151 17.56 16.22 -15.17
CA ARG A 151 16.68 15.06 -14.94
C ARG A 151 15.25 15.52 -14.66
N TRP A 152 14.27 14.78 -15.19
CA TRP A 152 12.85 15.05 -14.98
C TRP A 152 12.42 15.18 -13.50
N PRO A 153 12.87 14.31 -12.57
CA PRO A 153 12.46 14.43 -11.16
C PRO A 153 12.80 15.79 -10.52
N TYR A 154 13.89 16.42 -10.95
CA TYR A 154 14.24 17.77 -10.47
C TYR A 154 13.28 18.82 -11.02
N ILE A 155 12.97 18.76 -12.33
CA ILE A 155 12.01 19.67 -12.96
C ILE A 155 10.64 19.53 -12.31
N LYS A 156 10.14 18.30 -12.15
CA LYS A 156 8.87 18.02 -11.46
C LYS A 156 8.87 18.65 -10.08
N LYS A 157 9.89 18.38 -9.27
CA LYS A 157 10.02 18.97 -7.93
C LYS A 157 10.01 20.49 -7.95
N TYR A 158 10.76 21.13 -8.83
CA TYR A 158 10.81 22.59 -8.89
C TYR A 158 9.49 23.23 -9.31
N LEU A 159 8.74 22.58 -10.19
CA LEU A 159 7.41 23.03 -10.58
C LEU A 159 6.42 22.83 -9.41
N THR A 160 6.44 21.67 -8.78
CA THR A 160 5.59 21.41 -7.60
C THR A 160 5.92 22.39 -6.47
N ASP A 161 7.18 22.53 -6.08
CA ASP A 161 7.60 23.46 -5.01
C ASP A 161 7.23 24.93 -5.32
N ALA A 162 7.15 25.32 -6.60
CA ALA A 162 6.85 26.70 -7.00
C ALA A 162 5.35 27.01 -7.11
N PHE A 163 4.52 26.01 -7.38
CA PHE A 163 3.08 26.18 -7.67
C PHE A 163 2.16 25.43 -6.71
N GLU A 164 2.70 24.58 -5.83
CA GLU A 164 1.91 23.92 -4.80
C GLU A 164 1.49 24.96 -3.76
N VAL A 165 0.19 25.26 -3.74
CA VAL A 165 -0.42 26.06 -2.68
C VAL A 165 -0.33 25.25 -1.40
N GLN A 166 0.56 25.66 -0.50
CA GLN A 166 0.64 25.07 0.83
C GLN A 166 -0.60 25.46 1.64
N HIS A 167 -1.65 24.66 1.54
CA HIS A 167 -2.75 24.74 2.48
C HIS A 167 -2.29 24.14 3.82
N SER A 168 -2.27 24.95 4.87
CA SER A 168 -2.13 24.40 6.22
C SER A 168 -3.36 23.55 6.55
N ILE A 169 -3.19 22.55 7.40
CA ILE A 169 -4.31 21.73 7.91
C ILE A 169 -5.43 22.61 8.47
N SER A 170 -5.06 23.68 9.19
CA SER A 170 -6.03 24.65 9.73
C SER A 170 -6.77 25.42 8.64
N SER A 171 -6.11 25.80 7.54
CA SER A 171 -6.77 26.48 6.41
C SER A 171 -7.80 25.59 5.73
N LEU A 172 -7.47 24.31 5.48
CA LEU A 172 -8.41 23.33 4.91
C LEU A 172 -9.58 23.06 5.83
N GLN A 173 -9.33 22.93 7.15
CA GLN A 173 -10.38 22.76 8.14
C GLN A 173 -11.33 23.97 8.16
N LEU A 174 -10.79 25.19 8.09
CA LEU A 174 -11.60 26.40 8.05
C LEU A 174 -12.45 26.45 6.77
N GLU A 175 -11.85 26.14 5.62
CA GLU A 175 -12.52 26.13 4.32
C GLU A 175 -13.65 25.08 4.29
N LEU A 176 -13.36 23.85 4.71
CA LEU A 176 -14.35 22.77 4.85
C LEU A 176 -15.51 23.16 5.76
N ASN A 177 -15.22 23.73 6.93
CA ASN A 177 -16.25 24.13 7.89
C ASN A 177 -17.08 25.33 7.40
N SER A 178 -16.52 26.14 6.49
CA SER A 178 -17.22 27.26 5.88
C SER A 178 -18.11 26.85 4.69
N ALA A 179 -17.77 25.73 4.03
CA ALA A 179 -18.54 25.18 2.93
C ALA A 179 -19.86 24.58 3.45
N LYS A 180 -20.99 25.07 2.92
CA LYS A 180 -22.33 24.53 3.18
C LYS A 180 -23.00 24.23 1.86
N MET A 181 -23.68 23.10 1.78
CA MET A 181 -24.50 22.73 0.63
C MET A 181 -25.55 23.82 0.39
N ARG A 182 -25.58 24.36 -0.83
CA ARG A 182 -26.53 25.39 -1.23
C ARG A 182 -27.89 24.77 -1.52
N PHE A 183 -28.93 25.61 -1.49
CA PHE A 183 -30.26 25.19 -1.91
C PHE A 183 -30.20 24.79 -3.39
N ASN A 184 -30.61 23.55 -3.70
CA ASN A 184 -30.60 22.95 -5.04
C ASN A 184 -29.23 22.44 -5.57
N GLU A 185 -28.25 22.16 -4.70
CA GLU A 185 -27.10 21.31 -5.04
C GLU A 185 -27.43 19.81 -4.88
N ASP A 186 -26.94 18.96 -5.78
CA ASP A 186 -27.08 17.50 -5.71
C ASP A 186 -25.87 16.87 -5.02
N ILE A 187 -26.06 15.69 -4.43
CA ILE A 187 -25.05 14.99 -3.64
C ILE A 187 -23.99 14.30 -4.52
N ASN A 188 -24.27 14.08 -5.81
CA ASN A 188 -23.47 13.25 -6.73
C ASN A 188 -22.74 14.00 -7.86
N THR A 189 -22.77 15.33 -7.88
CA THR A 189 -22.00 16.15 -8.83
C THR A 189 -20.66 16.56 -8.26
#